data_AF-A0A1A8MST2-F1
#
_entry.id   AF-A0A1A8MST2-F1
#
_cell.length_a   1.000
_cell.length_b   1.000
_cell.length_c   1.000
_cell.angle_alpha   90.00
_cell.angle_beta   90.00
_cell.angle_gamma   90.00
#
_symmetry.space_group_name_H-M   'P 1'
#
loop_
_entity.id
_entity.type
_entity.pdbx_description
1 polymer ?
#
loop_
_entity_poly.entity_id
_entity_poly.type
_entity_poly.pdbx_seq_one_letter_code
_entity_poly.pdbx_strand_id
1 'polypeptide(L)'
;GFERALPPLTRILRLWYAWGDERPFIQFVLVKTSDFVPQAAKKLAKSKGAKPKRWEHCRTQSGHPPPVDKQKRMVKKAFRKLEKIHKENRSSPGAEEIKRMVQLILNQDHAIREQIQHMRDLDLEIEQFEMEVHRKTDSESSLLLACSPSLAADSKEQLQKYLHTSDGVEQLDVQIQLHQELILQLSLDIDAELRKANRPLIQEEDSEQEEATAASRLPSKTDESFYNKELERLQDGLKHSLFGGVALQNQAVDIDKQIKYIDSTLIAKDQECWQLASQLNSLQIMDCTQEKNPTLVPLQSEATCSESQMVKHSLSPVDVTDTDSDTGISSTHSQDSLSPCLDFPPPLDTDV
;
A
#
# COMPACT_ATOMS: atom_id res chain seq x y z
N GLY A 1 -15.24 -33.68 -36.43
CA GLY A 1 -14.50 -33.09 -35.30
C GLY A 1 -14.45 -34.08 -34.17
N PHE A 2 -13.35 -34.12 -33.41
CA PHE A 2 -13.26 -34.91 -32.19
C PHE A 2 -13.57 -34.02 -31.00
N GLU A 3 -14.61 -34.35 -30.25
CA GLU A 3 -14.98 -33.64 -29.04
C GLU A 3 -14.72 -34.53 -27.82
N ARG A 4 -14.10 -33.97 -26.79
CA ARG A 4 -13.77 -34.70 -25.57
C ARG A 4 -14.01 -33.80 -24.35
N ALA A 5 -14.74 -34.32 -23.37
CA ALA A 5 -14.86 -33.65 -22.07
C ALA A 5 -13.50 -33.65 -21.36
N LEU A 6 -13.12 -32.47 -20.85
CA LEU A 6 -11.92 -32.31 -20.04
C LEU A 6 -12.22 -32.71 -18.58
N PRO A 7 -11.28 -33.38 -17.89
CA PRO A 7 -11.37 -33.60 -16.45
C PRO A 7 -11.55 -32.29 -15.66
N PRO A 8 -12.22 -32.32 -14.49
CA PRO A 8 -12.60 -31.11 -13.74
C PRO A 8 -11.40 -30.28 -13.22
N LEU A 9 -10.22 -30.89 -13.09
CA LEU A 9 -8.99 -30.22 -12.63
C LEU A 9 -8.02 -29.90 -13.76
N THR A 10 -8.49 -29.87 -15.01
CA THR A 10 -7.63 -29.60 -16.16
C THR A 10 -7.22 -28.13 -16.20
N ARG A 11 -5.91 -27.87 -16.16
CA ARG A 11 -5.36 -26.52 -16.37
C ARG A 11 -5.40 -26.17 -17.86
N ILE A 12 -6.46 -25.50 -18.29
CA ILE A 12 -6.77 -25.27 -19.71
C ILE A 12 -5.64 -24.55 -20.47
N LEU A 13 -4.97 -23.58 -19.85
CA LEU A 13 -3.84 -22.88 -20.44
C LEU A 13 -2.63 -23.80 -20.65
N ARG A 14 -2.32 -24.68 -19.69
CA ARG A 14 -1.23 -25.66 -19.85
C ARG A 14 -1.52 -26.62 -21.00
N LEU A 15 -2.76 -27.05 -21.12
CA LEU A 15 -3.20 -27.92 -22.22
C LEU A 15 -3.09 -27.19 -23.56
N TRP A 16 -3.55 -25.93 -23.63
CA TRP A 16 -3.44 -25.10 -24.82
C TRP A 16 -2.00 -24.94 -25.32
N TYR A 17 -1.06 -24.67 -24.40
CA TYR A 17 0.35 -24.55 -24.77
C TYR A 17 0.96 -25.87 -25.26
N ALA A 18 0.55 -27.00 -24.70
CA ALA A 18 1.03 -28.33 -25.09
C ALA A 18 0.65 -28.74 -26.53
N TRP A 19 -0.34 -28.09 -27.14
CA TRP A 19 -0.74 -28.34 -28.53
C TRP A 19 0.10 -27.61 -29.58
N GLY A 20 1.01 -26.71 -29.18
CA GLY A 20 1.98 -26.09 -30.10
C GLY A 20 1.35 -25.45 -31.34
N ASP A 21 1.72 -25.93 -32.52
CA ASP A 21 1.30 -25.40 -33.82
C ASP A 21 -0.13 -25.81 -34.22
N GLU A 22 -0.72 -26.77 -33.49
CA GLU A 22 -2.10 -27.24 -33.72
C GLU A 22 -3.16 -26.42 -32.95
N ARG A 23 -2.72 -25.41 -32.18
CA ARG A 23 -3.59 -24.44 -31.48
C ARG A 23 -4.72 -23.86 -32.33
N PRO A 24 -4.52 -23.38 -33.59
CA PRO A 24 -5.60 -22.78 -34.36
C PRO A 24 -6.73 -23.75 -34.71
N PHE A 25 -6.52 -25.06 -34.57
CA PHE A 25 -7.52 -26.09 -34.85
C PHE A 25 -8.28 -26.57 -33.61
N ILE A 26 -8.01 -25.98 -32.43
CA ILE A 26 -8.57 -26.41 -31.15
C ILE A 26 -9.48 -25.32 -30.59
N GLN A 27 -10.67 -25.74 -30.16
CA GLN A 27 -11.65 -24.85 -29.54
C GLN A 27 -12.09 -25.40 -28.19
N PHE A 28 -12.10 -24.53 -27.18
CA PHE A 28 -12.71 -24.84 -25.89
C PHE A 28 -14.13 -24.30 -25.87
N VAL A 29 -15.09 -25.19 -25.58
CA VAL A 29 -16.52 -24.84 -25.51
C VAL A 29 -17.04 -25.22 -24.13
N LEU A 30 -17.67 -24.26 -23.45
CA LEU A 30 -18.33 -24.49 -22.18
C LEU A 30 -19.75 -24.98 -22.44
N VAL A 31 -20.06 -26.20 -21.98
CA VAL A 31 -21.36 -26.83 -22.16
C VAL A 31 -21.90 -27.25 -20.80
N LYS A 32 -23.22 -27.10 -20.59
CA LYS A 32 -23.88 -27.59 -19.38
C LYS A 32 -23.81 -29.12 -19.34
N THR A 33 -23.51 -29.70 -18.18
CA THR A 33 -23.30 -31.15 -18.02
C THR A 33 -24.51 -32.00 -18.39
N SER A 34 -25.73 -31.43 -18.40
CA SER A 34 -26.95 -32.10 -18.88
C SER A 34 -27.00 -32.31 -20.39
N ASP A 35 -26.23 -31.53 -21.15
CA ASP A 35 -26.31 -31.45 -22.60
C ASP A 35 -25.14 -32.21 -23.27
N PHE A 36 -24.16 -32.64 -22.46
CA PHE A 36 -23.04 -33.46 -22.91
C PHE A 36 -23.43 -34.96 -22.93
N VAL A 37 -23.79 -35.47 -24.10
CA VAL A 37 -23.93 -36.91 -24.35
C VAL A 37 -22.57 -37.44 -24.83
N PRO A 38 -21.92 -38.37 -24.12
CA PRO A 38 -20.66 -38.95 -24.58
C PRO A 38 -20.89 -39.66 -25.93
N GLN A 39 -20.41 -39.05 -27.02
CA GLN A 39 -20.26 -39.72 -28.31
C GLN A 39 -19.10 -40.71 -28.16
N ALA A 40 -19.37 -41.85 -27.52
CA ALA A 40 -18.47 -42.98 -27.51
C ALA A 40 -18.34 -43.48 -28.95
N ALA A 41 -17.18 -43.20 -29.56
CA ALA A 41 -16.79 -43.77 -30.84
C ALA A 41 -17.06 -45.28 -30.79
N LYS A 42 -17.95 -45.74 -31.68
CA LYS A 42 -18.35 -47.14 -31.82
C LYS A 42 -17.10 -47.98 -32.09
N LYS A 43 -16.56 -48.63 -31.07
CA LYS A 43 -15.71 -49.81 -31.23
C LYS A 43 -16.44 -51.02 -30.65
N LEU A 44 -16.78 -51.90 -31.57
CA LEU A 44 -17.35 -53.23 -31.41
C LEU A 44 -16.54 -54.05 -30.39
N ALA A 45 -17.10 -54.30 -29.21
CA ALA A 45 -16.68 -55.40 -28.35
C ALA A 45 -17.85 -55.80 -27.43
N LYS A 46 -18.38 -57.00 -27.67
CA LYS A 46 -19.48 -57.60 -26.91
C LYS A 46 -19.03 -57.86 -25.47
N SER A 47 -19.75 -57.34 -24.47
CA SER A 47 -19.76 -57.93 -23.14
C SER A 47 -21.20 -58.16 -22.67
N LYS A 48 -21.36 -59.32 -22.06
CA LYS A 48 -22.61 -60.05 -21.85
C LYS A 48 -23.12 -59.72 -20.45
N GLY A 49 -24.38 -59.33 -20.35
CA GLY A 49 -25.26 -59.71 -19.24
C GLY A 49 -25.12 -58.97 -17.90
N ALA A 50 -26.06 -58.07 -17.64
CA ALA A 50 -26.61 -57.85 -16.30
C ALA A 50 -28.07 -57.40 -16.42
N LYS A 51 -29.01 -58.33 -16.18
CA LYS A 51 -30.46 -58.01 -16.10
C LYS A 51 -30.75 -57.25 -14.80
N PRO A 52 -31.54 -56.17 -14.81
CA PRO A 52 -32.10 -55.61 -13.58
C PRO A 52 -33.31 -56.45 -13.14
N LYS A 53 -33.29 -56.91 -11.88
CA LYS A 53 -34.40 -57.62 -11.24
C LYS A 53 -35.63 -56.71 -11.16
N ARG A 54 -36.69 -57.12 -11.87
CA ARG A 54 -38.07 -56.62 -11.78
C ARG A 54 -38.61 -56.91 -10.36
N TRP A 55 -38.82 -55.86 -9.57
CA TRP A 55 -39.56 -55.94 -8.31
C TRP A 55 -41.06 -56.11 -8.63
N GLU A 56 -41.54 -57.34 -8.71
CA GLU A 56 -42.98 -57.60 -8.73
C GLU A 56 -43.51 -57.60 -7.29
N HIS A 57 -44.12 -56.47 -6.90
CA HIS A 57 -45.01 -56.43 -5.75
C HIS A 57 -46.40 -56.86 -6.21
N CYS A 58 -46.81 -58.07 -5.85
CA CYS A 58 -48.22 -58.47 -5.87
C CYS A 58 -49.04 -57.50 -5.02
N ARG A 59 -49.91 -56.69 -5.63
CA ARG A 59 -51.01 -56.06 -4.91
C ARG A 59 -52.16 -55.72 -5.83
N THR A 60 -53.06 -56.68 -5.98
CA THR A 60 -54.47 -56.43 -6.29
C THR A 60 -55.24 -57.63 -5.81
N GLN A 61 -55.79 -57.57 -4.58
CA GLN A 61 -57.09 -58.13 -4.23
C GLN A 61 -57.64 -57.42 -2.97
N SER A 62 -58.85 -56.86 -3.14
CA SER A 62 -59.95 -56.81 -2.16
C SER A 62 -59.81 -55.97 -0.87
N GLY A 63 -60.30 -54.73 -0.92
CA GLY A 63 -61.51 -54.24 -0.24
C GLY A 63 -61.94 -54.69 1.17
N HIS A 64 -61.06 -55.16 2.06
CA HIS A 64 -61.43 -55.36 3.48
C HIS A 64 -60.40 -54.68 4.41
N PRO A 65 -60.84 -53.93 5.44
CA PRO A 65 -59.91 -53.36 6.42
C PRO A 65 -59.11 -54.51 7.06
N PRO A 66 -57.77 -54.40 7.13
CA PRO A 66 -56.95 -55.46 7.70
C PRO A 66 -57.36 -55.68 9.16
N PRO A 67 -57.38 -56.95 9.64
CA PRO A 67 -57.58 -57.24 11.06
C PRO A 67 -56.69 -56.35 11.93
N VAL A 68 -57.26 -55.77 13.00
CA VAL A 68 -56.61 -54.75 13.85
C VAL A 68 -55.20 -55.17 14.29
N ASP A 69 -54.96 -56.47 14.48
CA ASP A 69 -53.65 -57.02 14.84
C ASP A 69 -52.60 -56.93 13.72
N LYS A 70 -53.01 -57.08 12.46
CA LYS A 70 -52.14 -56.87 11.29
C LYS A 70 -51.82 -55.39 11.11
N GLN A 71 -52.76 -54.49 11.40
CA GLN A 71 -52.53 -53.04 11.40
C GLN A 71 -51.57 -52.64 12.52
N LYS A 72 -51.77 -53.10 13.76
CA LYS A 72 -50.85 -52.88 14.89
C LYS A 72 -49.43 -53.37 14.57
N ARG A 73 -49.29 -54.53 13.91
CA ARG A 73 -47.98 -55.05 13.48
C ARG A 73 -47.35 -54.18 12.38
N MET A 74 -48.13 -53.70 11.44
CA MET A 74 -47.66 -52.83 10.36
C MET A 74 -47.22 -51.46 10.89
N VAL A 75 -47.98 -50.87 11.79
CA VAL A 75 -47.64 -49.62 12.48
C VAL A 75 -46.36 -49.81 13.29
N LYS A 76 -46.24 -50.87 14.09
CA LYS A 76 -44.99 -51.18 14.80
C LYS A 76 -43.80 -51.37 13.85
N LYS A 77 -43.99 -51.98 12.67
CA LYS A 77 -42.94 -52.08 11.64
C LYS A 77 -42.59 -50.73 11.02
N ALA A 78 -43.57 -49.86 10.79
CA ALA A 78 -43.37 -48.50 10.27
C ALA A 78 -42.61 -47.64 11.28
N PHE A 79 -43.01 -47.66 12.56
CA PHE A 79 -42.29 -46.97 13.63
C PHE A 79 -40.86 -47.49 13.79
N ARG A 80 -40.64 -48.81 13.76
CA ARG A 80 -39.27 -49.37 13.76
C ARG A 80 -38.47 -48.96 12.53
N LYS A 81 -39.10 -48.82 11.37
CA LYS A 81 -38.45 -48.36 10.13
C LYS A 81 -38.09 -46.88 10.21
N LEU A 82 -38.98 -46.05 10.74
CA LEU A 82 -38.74 -44.63 11.00
C LEU A 82 -37.62 -44.45 12.03
N GLU A 83 -37.63 -45.23 13.10
CA GLU A 83 -36.56 -45.22 14.11
C GLU A 83 -35.22 -45.67 13.51
N LYS A 84 -35.22 -46.68 12.63
CA LYS A 84 -34.02 -47.12 11.91
C LYS A 84 -33.47 -46.02 10.99
N ILE A 85 -34.31 -45.34 10.22
CA ILE A 85 -33.91 -44.23 9.35
C ILE A 85 -33.41 -43.04 10.18
N HIS A 86 -34.07 -42.71 11.30
CA HIS A 86 -33.63 -41.63 12.17
C HIS A 86 -32.28 -41.92 12.83
N LYS A 87 -32.02 -43.17 13.22
CA LYS A 87 -30.70 -43.63 13.70
C LYS A 87 -29.64 -43.55 12.59
N GLU A 88 -29.97 -44.00 11.39
CA GLU A 88 -29.09 -43.95 10.21
C GLU A 88 -28.74 -42.51 9.81
N ASN A 89 -29.71 -41.60 9.81
CA ASN A 89 -29.50 -40.17 9.54
C ASN A 89 -28.61 -39.50 10.60
N ARG A 90 -28.78 -39.84 11.89
CA ARG A 90 -27.91 -39.35 12.96
C ARG A 90 -26.49 -39.92 12.90
N SER A 91 -26.32 -41.13 12.37
CA SER A 91 -25.01 -41.74 12.14
C SER A 91 -24.40 -41.43 10.77
N SER A 92 -25.07 -40.63 9.94
CA SER A 92 -24.56 -40.29 8.62
C SER A 92 -23.39 -39.29 8.76
N PRO A 93 -22.30 -39.45 8.00
CA PRO A 93 -21.13 -38.57 8.10
C PRO A 93 -21.46 -37.09 7.83
N GLY A 94 -22.53 -36.81 7.07
CA GLY A 94 -23.01 -35.46 6.81
C GLY A 94 -23.66 -34.77 8.02
N ALA A 95 -24.24 -35.52 8.97
CA ALA A 95 -24.85 -34.93 10.16
C ALA A 95 -23.79 -34.33 11.11
N GLU A 96 -22.64 -35.00 11.26
CA GLU A 96 -21.51 -34.49 12.03
C GLU A 96 -20.80 -33.32 11.33
N GLU A 97 -20.77 -33.32 9.99
CA GLU A 97 -20.24 -32.19 9.21
C GLU A 97 -21.13 -30.94 9.36
N ILE A 98 -22.46 -31.09 9.25
CA ILE A 98 -23.41 -30.00 9.52
C ILE A 98 -23.26 -29.50 10.96
N LYS A 99 -23.12 -30.39 11.94
CA LYS A 99 -22.90 -30.01 13.34
C LYS A 99 -21.59 -29.22 13.53
N ARG A 100 -20.50 -29.64 12.88
CA ARG A 100 -19.23 -28.88 12.87
C ARG A 100 -19.39 -27.51 12.21
N MET A 101 -20.10 -27.43 11.10
CA MET A 101 -20.36 -26.16 10.41
C MET A 101 -21.19 -25.21 11.27
N VAL A 102 -22.25 -25.72 11.93
CA VAL A 102 -23.05 -24.94 12.87
C VAL A 102 -22.20 -24.44 14.04
N GLN A 103 -21.36 -25.30 14.62
CA GLN A 103 -20.46 -24.87 15.69
C GLN A 103 -19.47 -23.80 15.23
N LEU A 104 -18.92 -23.93 14.01
CA LEU A 104 -18.04 -22.92 13.43
C LEU A 104 -18.76 -21.59 13.21
N ILE A 105 -19.97 -21.62 12.68
CA ILE A 105 -20.81 -20.42 12.47
C ILE A 105 -21.12 -19.76 13.81
N LEU A 106 -21.46 -20.52 14.85
CA LEU A 106 -21.70 -19.97 16.19
C LEU A 106 -20.43 -19.35 16.80
N ASN A 107 -19.28 -20.00 16.64
CA ASN A 107 -18.00 -19.47 17.12
C ASN A 107 -17.63 -18.18 16.37
N GLN A 108 -17.86 -18.13 15.05
CA GLN A 108 -17.63 -16.94 14.23
C GLN A 108 -18.60 -15.81 14.58
N ASP A 109 -19.89 -16.11 14.76
CA ASP A 109 -20.89 -15.13 15.20
C ASP A 109 -20.53 -14.54 16.56
N HIS A 110 -20.09 -15.37 17.52
CA HIS A 110 -19.59 -14.87 18.80
C HIS A 110 -18.37 -13.97 18.62
N ALA A 111 -17.39 -14.37 17.81
CA ALA A 111 -16.19 -13.55 17.57
C ALA A 111 -16.54 -12.19 16.93
N ILE A 112 -17.47 -12.17 15.97
CA ILE A 112 -17.94 -10.94 15.34
C ILE A 112 -18.66 -10.04 16.35
N ARG A 113 -19.49 -10.61 17.23
CA ARG A 113 -20.16 -9.83 18.30
C ARG A 113 -19.17 -9.22 19.27
N GLU A 114 -18.16 -9.97 19.69
CA GLU A 114 -17.09 -9.46 20.56
C GLU A 114 -16.29 -8.36 19.87
N GLN A 115 -15.94 -8.55 18.59
CA GLN A 115 -15.23 -7.53 17.82
C GLN A 115 -16.04 -6.23 17.69
N ILE A 116 -17.34 -6.34 17.40
CA ILE A 116 -18.23 -5.17 17.33
C ILE A 116 -18.31 -4.48 18.70
N GLN A 117 -18.39 -5.24 19.80
CA GLN A 117 -18.41 -4.65 21.13
C GLN A 117 -17.10 -3.94 21.45
N HIS A 118 -15.96 -4.58 21.19
CA HIS A 118 -14.64 -3.98 21.37
C HIS A 118 -14.45 -2.71 20.52
N MET A 119 -14.94 -2.70 19.28
CA MET A 119 -14.91 -1.49 18.44
C MET A 119 -15.71 -0.35 19.07
N ARG A 120 -16.91 -0.63 19.60
CA ARG A 120 -17.72 0.38 20.29
C ARG A 120 -17.05 0.89 21.56
N ASP A 121 -16.40 0.01 22.31
CA ASP A 121 -15.68 0.38 23.53
C ASP A 121 -14.48 1.28 23.18
N LEU A 122 -13.75 0.97 22.10
CA LEU A 122 -12.68 1.82 21.58
C LEU A 122 -13.21 3.17 21.06
N ASP A 123 -14.33 3.20 20.35
CA ASP A 123 -14.94 4.45 19.87
C ASP A 123 -15.29 5.36 21.07
N LEU A 124 -15.84 4.78 22.15
CA LEU A 124 -16.12 5.52 23.39
C LEU A 124 -14.84 5.98 24.12
N GLU A 125 -13.76 5.22 24.04
CA GLU A 125 -12.46 5.60 24.59
C GLU A 125 -11.84 6.76 23.78
N ILE A 126 -11.96 6.72 22.45
CA ILE A 126 -11.54 7.82 21.57
C ILE A 126 -12.32 9.08 21.89
N GLU A 127 -13.66 9.01 21.98
CA GLU A 127 -14.48 10.17 22.36
C GLU A 127 -14.07 10.75 23.73
N GLN A 128 -13.76 9.89 24.70
CA GLN A 128 -13.26 10.34 26.01
C GLN A 128 -11.90 11.04 25.91
N PHE A 129 -10.97 10.50 25.12
CA PHE A 129 -9.69 11.13 24.89
C PHE A 129 -9.82 12.46 24.15
N GLU A 130 -10.67 12.54 23.12
CA GLU A 130 -10.93 13.77 22.38
C GLU A 130 -11.52 14.85 23.29
N MET A 131 -12.50 14.48 24.13
CA MET A 131 -13.08 15.39 25.13
C MET A 131 -12.05 15.84 26.17
N GLU A 132 -11.15 14.95 26.60
CA GLU A 132 -10.10 15.27 27.55
C GLU A 132 -9.03 16.19 26.94
N VAL A 133 -8.67 15.98 25.67
CA VAL A 133 -7.80 16.89 24.91
C VAL A 133 -8.47 18.25 24.75
N HIS A 134 -9.75 18.30 24.36
CA HIS A 134 -10.49 19.55 24.22
C HIS A 134 -10.58 20.31 25.56
N ARG A 135 -10.89 19.62 26.66
CA ARG A 135 -10.88 20.22 28.01
C ARG A 135 -9.51 20.74 28.44
N LYS A 136 -8.43 20.04 28.08
CA LYS A 136 -7.06 20.52 28.36
C LYS A 136 -6.73 21.74 27.54
N THR A 137 -7.07 21.78 26.25
CA THR A 137 -6.90 22.96 25.41
C THR A 137 -7.73 24.15 25.92
N ASP A 138 -8.98 23.94 26.32
CA ASP A 138 -9.86 24.98 26.87
C ASP A 138 -9.42 25.44 28.28
N SER A 139 -8.91 24.53 29.10
CA SER A 139 -8.34 24.85 30.41
C SER A 139 -6.98 25.52 30.30
N GLU A 140 -6.11 25.15 29.37
CA GLU A 140 -4.83 25.83 29.12
C GLU A 140 -5.06 27.24 28.57
N SER A 141 -6.06 27.41 27.68
CA SER A 141 -6.56 28.72 27.26
C SER A 141 -7.05 29.57 28.44
N SER A 142 -7.67 28.94 29.44
CA SER A 142 -8.17 29.61 30.66
C SER A 142 -7.11 29.78 31.77
N LEU A 143 -6.11 28.89 31.86
CA LEU A 143 -5.05 28.84 32.89
C LEU A 143 -3.83 29.69 32.54
N LEU A 144 -3.63 30.03 31.26
CA LEU A 144 -2.68 31.08 30.85
C LEU A 144 -2.95 32.43 31.52
N LEU A 145 -4.13 32.62 32.10
CA LEU A 145 -4.51 33.82 32.83
C LEU A 145 -4.21 33.77 34.35
N ALA A 146 -3.75 32.65 34.93
CA ALA A 146 -3.80 32.48 36.40
C ALA A 146 -2.62 31.82 37.15
N CYS A 147 -1.53 31.29 36.56
CA CYS A 147 -0.47 30.66 37.39
C CYS A 147 1.00 30.89 36.96
N SER A 148 1.73 31.53 37.89
CA SER A 148 3.17 31.53 38.25
C SER A 148 4.31 31.31 37.22
N PRO A 149 5.44 32.04 37.35
CA PRO A 149 6.35 32.34 36.23
C PRO A 149 7.45 31.30 35.95
N SER A 150 7.59 30.22 36.73
CA SER A 150 8.80 29.39 36.70
C SER A 150 8.70 28.09 35.88
N LEU A 151 7.51 27.52 35.71
CA LEU A 151 7.24 26.41 34.77
C LEU A 151 6.76 26.91 33.41
N ALA A 152 6.34 28.17 33.35
CA ALA A 152 5.88 28.86 32.15
C ALA A 152 7.02 29.18 31.16
N ALA A 153 8.29 29.12 31.58
CA ALA A 153 9.41 29.43 30.68
C ALA A 153 9.64 28.31 29.65
N ASP A 154 9.62 27.05 30.10
CA ASP A 154 9.86 25.88 29.24
C ASP A 154 8.66 25.59 28.33
N SER A 155 7.43 25.72 28.86
CA SER A 155 6.21 25.61 28.05
C SER A 155 6.03 26.78 27.06
N LYS A 156 6.50 27.99 27.40
CA LYS A 156 6.49 29.14 26.49
C LYS A 156 7.52 29.00 25.37
N GLU A 157 8.70 28.44 25.63
CA GLU A 157 9.67 28.12 24.57
C GLU A 157 9.15 27.02 23.64
N GLN A 158 8.50 25.98 24.20
CA GLN A 158 7.85 24.94 23.40
C GLN A 158 6.71 25.53 22.54
N LEU A 159 5.85 26.37 23.13
CA LEU A 159 4.76 27.04 22.43
C LEU A 159 5.28 28.02 21.36
N GLN A 160 6.36 28.72 21.62
CA GLN A 160 6.99 29.62 20.67
C GLN A 160 7.62 28.84 19.51
N LYS A 161 8.21 27.67 19.76
CA LYS A 161 8.62 26.72 18.71
C LYS A 161 7.42 26.25 17.90
N TYR A 162 6.30 25.91 18.54
CA TYR A 162 5.07 25.52 17.84
C TYR A 162 4.49 26.66 16.99
N LEU A 163 4.49 27.90 17.48
CA LEU A 163 4.07 29.09 16.75
C LEU A 163 4.99 29.36 15.54
N HIS A 164 6.30 29.19 15.70
CA HIS A 164 7.23 29.28 14.59
C HIS A 164 7.09 28.13 13.59
N THR A 165 6.66 26.93 14.02
CA THR A 165 6.29 25.86 13.09
C THR A 165 4.93 26.08 12.44
N SER A 166 3.98 26.76 13.10
CA SER A 166 2.68 27.11 12.51
C SER A 166 2.82 28.18 11.44
N ASP A 167 3.77 29.11 11.57
CA ASP A 167 4.12 30.05 10.49
C ASP A 167 4.48 29.31 9.18
N GLY A 168 5.14 28.15 9.28
CA GLY A 168 5.45 27.28 8.13
C GLY A 168 4.21 26.60 7.54
N VAL A 169 3.24 26.24 8.38
CA VAL A 169 1.95 25.69 7.94
C VAL A 169 1.12 26.78 7.24
N GLU A 170 1.07 27.98 7.80
CA GLU A 170 0.40 29.13 7.18
C GLU A 170 1.02 29.49 5.82
N GLN A 171 2.35 29.42 5.70
CA GLN A 171 3.04 29.63 4.43
C GLN A 171 2.68 28.58 3.38
N LEU A 172 2.56 27.31 3.78
CA LEU A 172 2.11 26.22 2.92
C LEU A 172 0.65 26.40 2.50
N ASP A 173 -0.23 26.84 3.41
CA ASP A 173 -1.63 27.13 3.10
C ASP A 173 -1.78 28.25 2.07
N VAL A 174 -1.00 29.33 2.21
CA VAL A 174 -0.96 30.41 1.21
C VAL A 174 -0.47 29.88 -0.15
N GLN A 175 0.55 29.01 -0.15
CA GLN A 175 1.05 28.40 -1.37
C GLN A 175 0.03 27.45 -2.02
N ILE A 176 -0.70 26.68 -1.23
CA ILE A 176 -1.78 25.79 -1.70
C ILE A 176 -2.91 26.62 -2.31
N GLN A 177 -3.31 27.72 -1.66
CA GLN A 177 -4.34 28.62 -2.19
C GLN A 177 -3.92 29.22 -3.54
N LEU A 178 -2.67 29.70 -3.64
CA LEU A 178 -2.13 30.23 -4.89
C LEU A 178 -2.11 29.16 -6.01
N HIS A 179 -1.73 27.93 -5.68
CA HIS A 179 -1.76 26.82 -6.64
C HIS A 179 -3.19 26.46 -7.03
N GLN A 180 -4.15 26.47 -6.11
CA GLN A 180 -5.57 26.23 -6.44
C GLN A 180 -6.11 27.30 -7.38
N GLU A 181 -5.83 28.58 -7.13
CA GLU A 181 -6.25 29.68 -8.00
C GLU A 181 -5.63 29.54 -9.39
N LEU A 182 -4.34 29.22 -9.47
CA LEU A 182 -3.66 28.95 -10.74
C LEU A 182 -4.28 27.78 -11.50
N ILE A 183 -4.61 26.68 -10.81
CA ILE A 183 -5.26 25.50 -11.41
C ILE A 183 -6.64 25.90 -11.96
N LEU A 184 -7.41 26.68 -11.22
CA LEU A 184 -8.71 27.16 -11.68
C LEU A 184 -8.57 28.05 -12.92
N GLN A 185 -7.60 28.97 -12.91
CA GLN A 185 -7.33 29.84 -14.06
C GLN A 185 -6.94 29.03 -15.30
N LEU A 186 -6.00 28.10 -15.16
CA LEU A 186 -5.58 27.23 -16.27
C LEU A 186 -6.73 26.34 -16.77
N SER A 187 -7.58 25.85 -15.87
CA SER A 187 -8.75 25.05 -16.24
C SER A 187 -9.75 25.87 -17.06
N LEU A 188 -10.00 27.12 -16.65
CA LEU A 188 -10.85 28.05 -17.41
C LEU A 188 -10.28 28.36 -18.79
N ASP A 189 -8.96 28.54 -18.89
CA ASP A 189 -8.27 28.79 -20.16
C ASP A 189 -8.34 27.57 -21.09
N ILE A 190 -8.11 26.36 -20.56
CA ILE A 190 -8.26 25.10 -21.30
C ILE A 190 -9.71 24.93 -21.79
N ASP A 191 -10.70 25.18 -20.94
CA ASP A 191 -12.11 25.09 -21.32
C ASP A 191 -12.48 26.12 -22.39
N ALA A 192 -11.89 27.33 -22.33
CA ALA A 192 -12.08 28.36 -23.34
C ALA A 192 -11.44 27.97 -24.68
N GLU A 193 -10.26 27.37 -24.64
CA GLU A 193 -9.57 26.87 -25.82
C GLU A 193 -10.31 25.68 -26.45
N LEU A 194 -10.79 24.73 -25.65
CA LEU A 194 -11.63 23.62 -26.11
C LEU A 194 -12.95 24.11 -26.71
N ARG A 195 -13.61 25.11 -26.11
CA ARG A 195 -14.82 25.72 -26.68
C ARG A 195 -14.53 26.46 -27.99
N LYS A 196 -13.37 27.10 -28.12
CA LYS A 196 -12.93 27.76 -29.35
C LYS A 196 -12.60 26.74 -30.45
N ALA A 197 -11.95 25.63 -30.09
CA ALA A 197 -11.61 24.54 -31.00
C ALA A 197 -12.85 23.73 -31.45
N ASN A 198 -13.84 23.58 -30.57
CA ASN A 198 -15.08 22.84 -30.85
C ASN A 198 -16.21 23.69 -31.42
N ARG A 199 -15.97 24.96 -31.79
CA ARG A 199 -17.01 25.78 -32.43
C ARG A 199 -17.32 25.20 -33.81
N PRO A 200 -18.52 24.65 -34.07
CA PRO A 200 -18.86 24.13 -35.38
C PRO A 200 -18.94 25.28 -36.38
N LEU A 201 -18.28 25.10 -37.52
CA LEU A 201 -18.44 25.91 -38.73
C LEU A 201 -19.84 25.66 -39.32
N ILE A 202 -20.90 26.17 -38.67
CA ILE A 202 -22.26 26.11 -39.20
C ILE A 202 -22.91 27.49 -39.06
N GLN A 203 -22.55 28.36 -40.00
CA GLN A 203 -23.27 29.53 -40.50
C GLN A 203 -22.38 29.99 -41.67
N GLU A 204 -22.67 29.65 -42.92
CA GLU A 204 -23.68 30.29 -43.76
C GLU A 204 -23.96 29.34 -44.96
N GLU A 205 -24.97 28.48 -44.88
CA GLU A 205 -25.64 27.94 -46.07
C GLU A 205 -27.02 28.60 -46.13
N ASP A 206 -27.09 29.87 -46.50
CA ASP A 206 -28.32 30.46 -47.06
C ASP A 206 -28.02 31.75 -47.81
N SER A 207 -27.53 31.63 -49.04
CA SER A 207 -27.73 32.59 -50.13
C SER A 207 -27.19 32.00 -51.42
N GLU A 208 -28.07 31.29 -52.13
CA GLU A 208 -27.92 31.00 -53.56
C GLU A 208 -27.85 32.34 -54.32
N GLN A 209 -26.80 32.59 -55.12
CA GLN A 209 -26.90 33.04 -56.51
C GLN A 209 -25.51 33.13 -57.18
N GLU A 210 -25.33 32.25 -58.17
CA GLU A 210 -24.62 32.45 -59.45
C GLU A 210 -23.09 32.68 -59.56
N GLU A 211 -22.59 32.01 -60.61
CA GLU A 211 -21.45 32.37 -61.46
C GLU A 211 -20.02 32.00 -61.01
N ALA A 212 -19.73 30.72 -61.25
CA ALA A 212 -18.63 30.27 -62.12
C ALA A 212 -17.48 31.27 -62.36
N THR A 213 -16.34 31.06 -61.69
CA THR A 213 -15.02 31.23 -62.32
C THR A 213 -13.98 30.35 -61.64
N ALA A 214 -13.38 29.47 -62.44
CA ALA A 214 -12.12 28.83 -62.12
C ALA A 214 -11.02 29.92 -62.05
N ALA A 215 -10.66 30.35 -60.84
CA ALA A 215 -9.50 31.21 -60.64
C ALA A 215 -8.86 30.92 -59.28
N SER A 216 -7.64 30.38 -59.35
CA SER A 216 -6.53 30.62 -58.43
C SER A 216 -6.89 30.80 -56.94
N ARG A 217 -6.68 29.73 -56.17
CA ARG A 217 -6.50 29.79 -54.72
C ARG A 217 -5.20 30.55 -54.42
N LEU A 218 -5.22 31.87 -54.56
CA LEU A 218 -4.23 32.77 -53.99
C LEU A 218 -4.46 32.83 -52.48
N PRO A 219 -3.41 32.71 -51.64
CA PRO A 219 -3.55 32.94 -50.22
C PRO A 219 -3.97 34.40 -50.04
N SER A 220 -5.17 34.60 -49.50
CA SER A 220 -5.69 35.93 -49.22
C SER A 220 -4.76 36.63 -48.21
N LYS A 221 -4.61 37.96 -48.30
CA LYS A 221 -3.80 38.77 -47.35
C LYS A 221 -4.16 38.54 -45.86
N THR A 222 -5.33 37.97 -45.60
CA THR A 222 -5.79 37.55 -44.28
C THR A 222 -4.94 36.42 -43.70
N ASP A 223 -4.50 35.47 -44.53
CA ASP A 223 -3.68 34.32 -44.09
C ASP A 223 -2.29 34.78 -43.64
N GLU A 224 -1.59 35.63 -44.41
CA GLU A 224 -0.27 36.12 -44.01
C GLU A 224 -0.31 36.94 -42.72
N SER A 225 -1.37 37.73 -42.49
CA SER A 225 -1.51 38.49 -41.24
C SER A 225 -1.69 37.58 -40.01
N PHE A 226 -2.33 36.42 -40.20
CA PHE A 226 -2.52 35.42 -39.15
C PHE A 226 -1.20 34.70 -38.86
N TYR A 227 -0.47 34.25 -39.88
CA TYR A 227 0.85 33.63 -39.72
C TYR A 227 1.86 34.57 -39.06
N ASN A 228 1.84 35.86 -39.39
CA ASN A 228 2.73 36.83 -38.77
C ASN A 228 2.44 37.03 -37.27
N LYS A 229 1.16 37.06 -36.87
CA LYS A 229 0.77 37.14 -35.44
C LYS A 229 1.13 35.85 -34.68
N GLU A 230 0.99 34.70 -35.34
CA GLU A 230 1.40 33.41 -34.80
C GLU A 230 2.93 33.37 -34.57
N LEU A 231 3.70 33.81 -35.55
CA LEU A 231 5.16 33.91 -35.46
C LEU A 231 5.60 34.86 -34.35
N GLU A 232 4.96 36.03 -34.22
CA GLU A 232 5.26 36.98 -33.14
C GLU A 232 4.95 36.37 -31.76
N ARG A 233 3.81 35.68 -31.62
CA ARG A 233 3.46 34.98 -30.38
C ARG A 233 4.48 33.89 -30.03
N LEU A 234 4.89 33.09 -31.00
CA LEU A 234 5.92 32.06 -30.82
C LEU A 234 7.28 32.67 -30.46
N GLN A 235 7.65 33.77 -31.11
CA GLN A 235 8.88 34.50 -30.82
C GLN A 235 8.89 35.04 -29.40
N ASP A 236 7.79 35.64 -28.95
CA ASP A 236 7.68 36.17 -27.59
C ASP A 236 7.63 35.06 -26.54
N GLY A 237 6.95 33.95 -26.83
CA GLY A 237 6.98 32.74 -26.00
C GLY A 237 8.40 32.18 -25.87
N LEU A 238 9.17 32.14 -26.97
CA LEU A 238 10.56 31.69 -26.96
C LEU A 238 11.46 32.64 -26.15
N LYS A 239 11.28 33.96 -26.29
CA LYS A 239 12.02 34.94 -25.47
C LYS A 239 11.73 34.75 -23.99
N HIS A 240 10.47 34.61 -23.60
CA HIS A 240 10.08 34.39 -22.20
C HIS A 240 10.66 33.08 -21.67
N SER A 241 10.60 32.01 -22.46
CA SER A 241 11.21 30.73 -22.10
C SER A 241 12.73 30.83 -21.94
N LEU A 242 13.42 31.55 -22.83
CA LEU A 242 14.87 31.78 -22.72
C LEU A 242 15.22 32.58 -21.46
N PHE A 243 14.51 33.67 -21.18
CA PHE A 243 14.74 34.46 -19.96
C PHE A 243 14.44 33.65 -18.70
N GLY A 244 13.37 32.87 -18.69
CA GLY A 244 13.05 31.93 -17.61
C GLY A 244 14.15 30.89 -17.43
N GLY A 245 14.66 30.31 -18.52
CA GLY A 245 15.76 29.35 -18.48
C GLY A 245 17.05 29.94 -17.92
N VAL A 246 17.41 31.16 -18.31
CA VAL A 246 18.58 31.86 -17.75
C VAL A 246 18.39 32.20 -16.27
N ALA A 247 17.19 32.63 -15.87
CA ALA A 247 16.89 32.90 -14.46
C ALA A 247 16.98 31.62 -13.60
N LEU A 248 16.42 30.50 -14.09
CA LEU A 248 16.55 29.19 -13.44
C LEU A 248 18.00 28.72 -13.39
N GLN A 249 18.78 28.94 -14.44
CA GLN A 249 20.22 28.61 -14.44
C GLN A 249 20.97 29.42 -13.38
N ASN A 250 20.67 30.71 -13.24
CA ASN A 250 21.28 31.54 -12.19
C ASN A 250 20.89 31.05 -10.79
N GLN A 251 19.61 30.73 -10.58
CA GLN A 251 19.12 30.16 -9.33
C GLN A 251 19.82 28.82 -9.00
N ALA A 252 19.99 27.95 -10.00
CA ALA A 252 20.70 26.67 -9.83
C ALA A 252 22.16 26.88 -9.45
N VAL A 253 22.84 27.85 -10.06
CA VAL A 253 24.22 28.21 -9.72
C VAL A 253 24.32 28.76 -8.29
N ASP A 254 23.34 29.53 -7.82
CA ASP A 254 23.34 30.04 -6.45
C ASP A 254 23.07 28.95 -5.42
N ILE A 255 22.19 27.99 -5.72
CA ILE A 255 21.98 26.79 -4.88
C ILE A 255 23.26 25.95 -4.83
N ASP A 256 23.95 25.74 -5.97
CA ASP A 256 25.22 25.02 -6.02
C ASP A 256 26.31 25.69 -5.15
N LYS A 257 26.38 27.03 -5.14
CA LYS A 257 27.27 27.76 -4.22
C LYS A 257 26.91 27.52 -2.75
N GLN A 258 25.63 27.52 -2.40
CA GLN A 258 25.18 27.25 -1.03
C GLN A 258 25.51 25.83 -0.60
N ILE A 259 25.30 24.83 -1.47
CA ILE A 259 25.67 23.44 -1.22
C ILE A 259 27.17 23.33 -0.96
N LYS A 260 28.00 23.93 -1.82
CA LYS A 260 29.47 23.94 -1.64
C LYS A 260 29.91 24.60 -0.34
N TYR A 261 29.23 25.68 0.05
CA TYR A 261 29.50 26.37 1.32
C TYR A 261 29.16 25.49 2.54
N ILE A 262 28.00 24.84 2.51
CA ILE A 262 27.55 23.92 3.58
C ILE A 262 28.48 22.72 3.65
N ASP A 263 28.84 22.12 2.52
CA ASP A 263 29.76 20.98 2.45
C ASP A 263 31.14 21.32 3.02
N SER A 264 31.70 22.49 2.65
CA SER A 264 32.96 22.97 3.21
C SER A 264 32.88 23.18 4.73
N THR A 265 31.75 23.69 5.22
CA THR A 265 31.51 23.90 6.66
C THR A 265 31.37 22.57 7.38
N LEU A 266 30.68 21.59 6.78
CA LEU A 266 30.52 20.25 7.32
C LEU A 266 31.88 19.54 7.42
N ILE A 267 32.71 19.61 6.38
CA ILE A 267 34.07 19.05 6.38
C ILE A 267 34.91 19.69 7.48
N ALA A 268 34.84 21.01 7.65
CA ALA A 268 35.57 21.69 8.73
C ALA A 268 35.11 21.23 10.13
N LYS A 269 33.79 20.99 10.30
CA LYS A 269 33.23 20.48 11.56
C LYS A 269 33.62 19.02 11.82
N ASP A 270 33.63 18.18 10.79
CA ASP A 270 34.10 16.79 10.91
C ASP A 270 35.58 16.74 11.30
N GLN A 271 36.41 17.59 10.69
CA GLN A 271 37.82 17.73 11.07
C GLN A 271 37.99 18.18 12.53
N GLU A 272 37.17 19.13 13.01
CA GLU A 272 37.14 19.55 14.41
C GLU A 272 36.76 18.39 15.35
N CYS A 273 35.72 17.63 15.01
CA CYS A 273 35.31 16.43 15.76
C CYS A 273 36.42 15.38 15.82
N TRP A 274 37.11 15.12 14.71
CA TRP A 274 38.26 14.20 14.66
C TRP A 274 39.42 14.70 15.53
N GLN A 275 39.71 16.00 15.52
CA GLN A 275 40.75 16.59 16.38
C GLN A 275 40.39 16.47 17.85
N LEU A 276 39.15 16.77 18.24
CA LEU A 276 38.66 16.64 19.61
C LEU A 276 38.67 15.19 20.09
N ALA A 277 38.24 14.24 19.25
CA ALA A 277 38.31 12.81 19.55
C ALA A 277 39.76 12.33 19.75
N SER A 278 40.69 12.78 18.91
CA SER A 278 42.12 12.50 19.06
C SER A 278 42.69 13.07 20.37
N GLN A 279 42.34 14.31 20.72
CA GLN A 279 42.75 14.92 21.99
C GLN A 279 42.17 14.17 23.20
N LEU A 280 40.90 13.75 23.15
CA LEU A 280 40.27 12.96 24.20
C LEU A 280 40.97 11.60 24.38
N ASN A 281 41.27 10.91 23.27
CA ASN A 281 42.00 9.65 23.30
C ASN A 281 43.41 9.84 23.89
N SER A 282 44.10 10.94 23.55
CA SER A 282 45.41 11.26 24.14
C SER A 282 45.34 11.54 25.64
N LEU A 283 44.27 12.19 26.13
CA LEU A 283 44.05 12.43 27.56
C LEU A 283 43.68 11.14 28.31
N GLN A 284 42.84 10.27 27.73
CA GLN A 284 42.48 8.98 28.33
C GLN A 284 43.67 8.02 28.47
N ILE A 285 44.63 8.05 27.53
CA ILE A 285 45.85 7.24 27.61
C ILE A 285 46.76 7.72 28.77
N MET A 286 46.71 8.99 29.15
CA MET A 286 47.54 9.55 30.22
C MET A 286 47.01 9.19 31.63
N ASP A 287 45.69 9.17 31.83
CA ASP A 287 45.07 8.83 33.13
C ASP A 287 45.18 7.34 33.50
N CYS A 288 45.39 6.43 32.55
CA CYS A 288 45.54 4.98 32.82
C CYS A 288 46.95 4.54 33.25
N THR A 289 47.94 5.44 33.36
CA THR A 289 49.34 5.07 33.63
C THR A 289 49.84 5.34 35.04
N GLN A 290 49.01 5.90 35.94
CA GLN A 290 49.43 6.19 37.32
C GLN A 290 48.59 5.45 38.37
N GLU A 291 48.89 4.17 38.58
CA GLU A 291 48.68 3.53 39.90
C GLU A 291 49.80 2.53 40.20
N LYS A 292 50.78 2.97 41.02
CA LYS A 292 51.42 2.14 42.07
C LYS A 292 52.31 2.97 43.01
N ASN A 293 51.69 3.33 44.13
CA ASN A 293 52.18 3.39 45.52
C ASN A 293 52.95 4.62 46.08
N PRO A 294 52.76 4.90 47.40
CA PRO A 294 52.90 6.22 48.03
C PRO A 294 54.10 6.29 49.00
N THR A 295 54.50 7.49 49.47
CA THR A 295 55.10 7.77 50.82
C THR A 295 55.50 9.27 51.01
N LEU A 296 54.72 9.97 51.86
CA LEU A 296 55.06 10.92 52.96
C LEU A 296 56.00 12.18 52.81
N VAL A 297 55.37 13.37 52.72
CA VAL A 297 55.49 14.67 53.50
C VAL A 297 56.82 15.53 53.51
N PRO A 298 56.86 16.80 54.03
CA PRO A 298 56.83 18.08 53.26
C PRO A 298 57.93 19.14 53.64
N LEU A 299 57.72 20.41 53.21
CA LEU A 299 58.35 21.72 53.54
C LEU A 299 59.47 22.22 52.58
N GLN A 300 59.20 23.25 51.75
CA GLN A 300 59.54 24.70 51.90
C GLN A 300 61.06 25.00 51.80
N SER A 301 61.62 25.93 51.00
CA SER A 301 61.15 27.17 50.37
C SER A 301 62.12 27.65 49.26
N GLU A 302 61.60 28.50 48.35
CA GLU A 302 62.23 29.62 47.63
C GLU A 302 63.48 29.42 46.72
N ALA A 303 63.27 29.54 45.40
CA ALA A 303 63.58 30.75 44.60
C ALA A 303 63.91 30.43 43.13
N THR A 304 63.51 31.35 42.24
CA THR A 304 63.92 31.56 40.83
C THR A 304 63.33 30.68 39.71
N CYS A 305 62.34 31.28 39.03
CA CYS A 305 62.19 31.47 37.58
C CYS A 305 62.49 30.29 36.63
N SER A 306 61.45 29.68 36.05
CA SER A 306 61.20 29.51 34.60
C SER A 306 59.91 28.71 34.34
N GLU A 307 59.11 29.20 33.40
CA GLU A 307 58.23 28.50 32.43
C GLU A 307 57.51 27.18 32.81
N SER A 308 56.16 27.19 32.69
CA SER A 308 55.25 26.13 32.17
C SER A 308 54.02 25.79 33.05
N GLN A 309 52.85 26.03 32.44
CA GLN A 309 51.53 25.34 32.50
C GLN A 309 50.87 24.78 33.79
N MET A 310 49.55 25.10 33.84
CA MET A 310 48.37 24.34 34.29
C MET A 310 48.11 24.14 35.79
N VAL A 311 46.90 24.49 36.27
CA VAL A 311 46.01 23.66 37.14
C VAL A 311 44.56 24.19 37.08
N LYS A 312 43.63 23.22 37.06
CA LYS A 312 42.17 23.26 37.10
C LYS A 312 41.62 23.69 38.48
N HIS A 313 40.41 24.25 38.53
CA HIS A 313 39.58 24.22 39.74
C HIS A 313 38.31 23.39 39.48
N SER A 314 38.14 22.36 40.29
CA SER A 314 36.94 21.54 40.51
C SER A 314 36.09 22.15 41.63
N LEU A 315 34.76 21.95 41.62
CA LEU A 315 33.89 21.61 42.77
C LEU A 315 32.49 21.12 42.26
N SER A 316 31.98 20.05 42.88
CA SER A 316 30.84 19.14 42.58
C SER A 316 29.50 19.57 43.27
N PRO A 317 28.39 18.76 43.48
CA PRO A 317 28.09 17.31 43.22
C PRO A 317 26.59 16.93 42.86
N VAL A 318 26.30 15.59 42.79
CA VAL A 318 24.99 14.87 42.98
C VAL A 318 24.07 14.70 41.74
N ASP A 319 23.40 13.60 41.39
CA ASP A 319 23.36 12.15 41.71
C ASP A 319 22.26 11.48 40.81
N VAL A 320 22.44 10.19 40.50
CA VAL A 320 21.53 9.11 40.03
C VAL A 320 20.74 9.12 38.69
N THR A 321 20.81 7.93 38.03
CA THR A 321 20.08 7.30 36.91
C THR A 321 20.51 7.73 35.50
N ASP A 322 21.20 6.95 34.65
CA ASP A 322 21.39 5.49 34.47
C ASP A 322 20.10 4.67 34.39
N THR A 323 19.53 4.62 33.18
CA THR A 323 18.77 3.47 32.68
C THR A 323 19.14 3.25 31.21
N ASP A 324 20.10 2.35 31.03
CA ASP A 324 20.23 1.42 29.92
C ASP A 324 18.87 0.88 29.44
N SER A 325 18.62 0.96 28.14
CA SER A 325 17.75 0.02 27.45
C SER A 325 18.22 -0.17 26.02
N ASP A 326 19.28 -0.97 25.90
CA ASP A 326 19.49 -1.85 24.76
C ASP A 326 18.21 -2.64 24.46
N THR A 327 17.50 -2.30 23.39
CA THR A 327 16.68 -3.30 22.67
C THR A 327 17.50 -3.87 21.53
N GLY A 328 18.08 -5.04 21.81
CA GLY A 328 18.88 -5.82 20.91
C GLY A 328 18.14 -6.22 19.63
N ILE A 329 18.67 -5.74 18.51
CA ILE A 329 18.52 -6.40 17.21
C ILE A 329 19.83 -7.08 16.84
N SER A 330 20.19 -8.10 17.61
CA SER A 330 21.16 -9.08 17.12
C SER A 330 20.47 -9.97 16.09
N SER A 331 20.97 -9.86 14.85
CA SER A 331 21.53 -10.99 14.11
C SER A 331 20.80 -12.34 14.25
N THR A 332 19.95 -12.65 13.28
CA THR A 332 19.88 -14.00 12.72
C THR A 332 19.70 -13.93 11.21
N HIS A 333 20.71 -14.44 10.50
CA HIS A 333 20.53 -15.19 9.25
C HIS A 333 20.45 -14.39 7.93
N SER A 334 21.61 -13.94 7.46
CA SER A 334 21.87 -13.73 6.03
C SER A 334 22.68 -14.90 5.49
N GLN A 335 22.00 -15.90 4.93
CA GLN A 335 22.57 -16.90 4.03
C GLN A 335 21.43 -17.60 3.27
N ASP A 336 21.13 -17.09 2.07
CA ASP A 336 20.75 -17.94 0.94
C ASP A 336 21.00 -17.19 -0.38
N SER A 337 22.26 -17.30 -0.80
CA SER A 337 22.71 -17.73 -2.12
C SER A 337 21.71 -17.75 -3.29
N LEU A 338 22.03 -16.92 -4.29
CA LEU A 338 21.95 -17.18 -5.74
C LEU A 338 20.55 -17.41 -6.37
N SER A 339 20.06 -16.37 -7.05
CA SER A 339 19.09 -16.51 -8.16
C SER A 339 19.85 -16.67 -9.48
N PRO A 340 19.80 -17.82 -10.17
CA PRO A 340 20.33 -17.92 -11.53
C PRO A 340 19.41 -17.20 -12.50
N CYS A 341 19.97 -16.20 -13.20
CA CYS A 341 19.45 -15.69 -14.46
C CYS A 341 19.32 -16.88 -15.43
N LEU A 342 18.09 -17.23 -15.82
CA LEU A 342 17.87 -18.21 -16.90
C LEU A 342 18.11 -17.51 -18.23
N ASP A 343 19.39 -17.45 -18.63
CA ASP A 343 19.77 -17.24 -20.02
C ASP A 343 19.44 -18.50 -20.81
N PHE A 344 18.49 -18.38 -21.73
CA PHE A 344 18.14 -19.43 -22.68
C PHE A 344 19.25 -19.58 -23.74
N PRO A 345 19.82 -20.77 -23.98
CA PRO A 345 20.56 -21.03 -25.20
C PRO A 345 19.59 -21.33 -26.37
N PRO A 346 19.99 -21.02 -27.63
CA PRO A 346 19.17 -21.26 -28.81
C PRO A 346 19.04 -22.77 -29.11
N PRO A 347 18.01 -23.20 -29.86
CA PRO A 347 17.78 -24.61 -30.13
C PRO A 347 18.84 -25.15 -31.10
N LEU A 348 19.46 -26.27 -30.74
CA LEU A 348 20.23 -27.10 -31.65
C LEU A 348 19.32 -28.18 -32.23
N ASP A 349 19.34 -28.23 -33.56
CA ASP A 349 18.91 -29.37 -34.37
C ASP A 349 19.43 -30.69 -33.80
N THR A 350 18.55 -31.68 -33.73
CA THR A 350 18.93 -33.07 -33.95
C THR A 350 17.82 -33.78 -34.71
N ASP A 351 18.16 -34.14 -35.94
CA ASP A 351 17.61 -35.29 -36.68
C ASP A 351 17.49 -36.51 -35.75
N VAL A 352 16.30 -37.15 -35.74
CA VAL A 352 16.01 -38.59 -35.95
C VAL A 352 14.50 -38.78 -36.01
#